data_AF-A0A3R6KAB8-F1
#
_entry.id   AF-A0A3R6KAB8-F1
#
_cell.length_a   1.000
_cell.length_b   1.000
_cell.length_c   1.000
_cell.angle_alpha   90.00
_cell.angle_beta   90.00
_cell.angle_gamma   90.00
#
_symmetry.space_group_name_H-M   'P 1'
#
loop_
_entity.id
_entity.type
_entity.pdbx_description
1 polymer ?
#
loop_
_entity_poly.entity_id
_entity_poly.type
_entity_poly.pdbx_seq_one_letter_code
_entity_poly.pdbx_strand_id
1 'polypeptide(L)' 'MNEIVPDNYDLFRQRDADQEQWLVGRPKCICCGEAIQEDSAVQIRGNYYCDRCLDDMRVYIED' A
#
# COMPACT_ATOMS: atom_id res chain seq x y z
N MET A 1 29.25 4.42 -24.16
CA MET A 1 28.08 5.30 -24.42
C MET A 1 27.47 5.58 -23.06
N ASN A 2 27.56 6.80 -22.55
CA ASN A 2 26.80 7.18 -21.35
C ASN A 2 25.46 7.72 -21.85
N GLU A 3 24.39 6.95 -21.65
CA GLU A 3 23.04 7.44 -21.92
C GLU A 3 22.71 8.54 -20.93
N ILE A 4 22.40 9.73 -21.45
CA ILE A 4 21.84 10.83 -20.66
C ILE A 4 20.37 10.47 -20.42
N VAL A 5 20.04 10.04 -19.21
CA VAL A 5 18.66 9.81 -18.80
C VAL A 5 17.94 11.16 -18.83
N PRO A 6 16.82 11.30 -19.57
CA PRO A 6 16.04 12.54 -19.60
C PRO A 6 15.61 12.96 -18.21
N ASP A 7 15.66 14.26 -17.93
CA ASP A 7 15.13 14.83 -16.69
C ASP A 7 13.60 14.72 -16.69
N ASN A 8 13.09 13.73 -15.95
CA ASN A 8 11.67 13.46 -15.78
C ASN A 8 11.14 13.95 -14.43
N TYR A 9 11.85 14.87 -13.76
CA TYR A 9 11.52 15.30 -12.40
C TYR A 9 10.05 15.76 -12.23
N ASP A 10 9.52 16.49 -13.20
CA ASP A 10 8.12 16.95 -13.17
C ASP A 10 7.11 15.80 -13.27
N LEU A 11 7.41 14.76 -14.07
CA LEU A 11 6.57 13.56 -14.19
C LEU A 11 6.56 12.76 -12.88
N PHE A 12 7.71 12.66 -12.20
CA PHE A 12 7.79 12.03 -10.88
C PHE A 12 6.97 12.79 -9.84
N ARG A 13 7.11 14.13 -9.78
CA ARG A 13 6.32 14.96 -8.86
C ARG A 13 4.83 14.82 -9.08
N GLN A 14 4.38 14.79 -10.33
CA GLN A 14 2.96 14.61 -10.62
C GLN A 14 2.46 13.24 -10.16
N ARG A 15 3.23 12.17 -10.45
CA ARG A 15 2.89 10.81 -10.02
C ARG A 15 2.80 10.68 -8.50
N ASP A 16 3.71 11.30 -7.77
CA ASP A 16 3.71 11.26 -6.30
C ASP A 16 2.47 11.97 -5.73
N ALA A 17 2.10 13.12 -6.30
CA ALA A 17 0.89 13.85 -5.90
C ALA A 17 -0.40 13.05 -6.21
N ASP A 18 -0.49 12.43 -7.39
CA ASP A 18 -1.61 11.59 -7.77
C ASP A 18 -1.73 10.36 -6.84
N GLN A 19 -0.59 9.75 -6.49
CA GLN A 19 -0.55 8.62 -5.57
C GLN A 19 -0.97 9.03 -4.16
N GLU A 20 -0.48 10.17 -3.65
CA GLU A 20 -0.87 10.67 -2.33
C GLU A 20 -2.38 10.94 -2.27
N GLN A 21 -2.95 11.61 -3.28
CA GLN A 21 -4.38 11.84 -3.37
C GLN A 21 -5.19 10.54 -3.40
N TRP A 22 -4.70 9.55 -4.15
CA TRP A 22 -5.33 8.24 -4.21
C TRP A 22 -5.33 7.53 -2.85
N LEU A 23 -4.25 7.64 -2.07
CA LEU A 23 -4.10 7.01 -0.74
C LEU A 23 -4.96 7.66 0.35
N VAL A 24 -5.22 8.97 0.28
CA VAL A 24 -6.02 9.69 1.29
C VAL A 24 -7.42 9.10 1.48
N GLY A 25 -8.03 8.57 0.42
CA GLY A 25 -9.38 7.99 0.46
C GLY A 25 -9.43 6.52 0.89
N ARG A 26 -8.29 5.85 1.06
CA ARG A 26 -8.25 4.40 1.29
C ARG A 26 -8.28 4.05 2.76
N PRO A 27 -8.83 2.88 3.13
CA PRO A 27 -8.75 2.40 4.50
C PRO A 27 -7.29 2.21 4.92
N LYS A 28 -7.01 2.52 6.19
CA LYS A 28 -5.71 2.24 6.80
C LYS A 28 -5.71 0.87 7.45
N CYS A 29 -4.61 0.15 7.27
CA CYS A 29 -4.41 -1.11 7.98
C CYS A 29 -4.22 -0.80 9.47
N ILE A 30 -5.00 -1.48 10.33
CA ILE A 30 -4.88 -1.30 11.79
C ILE A 30 -3.57 -1.85 12.36
N CYS A 31 -2.91 -2.77 11.64
CA CYS A 31 -1.66 -3.39 12.08
C CYS A 31 -0.45 -2.51 11.80
N CYS A 32 -0.27 -2.02 10.56
CA CYS A 32 0.90 -1.21 10.20
C CYS A 32 0.63 0.31 10.19
N GLY A 33 -0.63 0.75 10.20
CA GLY A 33 -1.02 2.16 10.16
C GLY A 33 -1.01 2.80 8.76
N GLU A 34 -0.49 2.09 7.76
CA GLU A 34 -0.41 2.57 6.38
C GLU A 34 -1.74 2.47 5.64
N ALA A 35 -1.96 3.36 4.68
CA ALA A 35 -3.06 3.23 3.73
C ALA A 35 -2.85 1.97 2.89
N ILE A 36 -3.88 1.14 2.76
CA ILE A 36 -3.82 -0.08 1.96
C ILE A 36 -3.66 0.35 0.49
N GLN A 37 -2.67 -0.21 -0.21
CA GLN A 37 -2.33 0.14 -1.61
C GLN A 37 -2.80 -0.95 -2.59
N GLU A 38 -3.34 -2.04 -2.08
CA GLU A 38 -3.86 -3.16 -2.85
C GLU A 38 -5.35 -2.97 -3.14
N ASP A 39 -5.87 -3.52 -4.24
CA ASP A 39 -7.30 -3.39 -4.56
C ASP A 39 -8.21 -4.16 -3.57
N SER A 40 -7.64 -5.08 -2.80
CA SER A 40 -8.31 -5.85 -1.75
C SER A 40 -7.78 -5.54 -0.35
N ALA A 41 -8.63 -5.73 0.65
CA ALA A 41 -8.28 -5.69 2.06
C ALA A 41 -9.17 -6.69 2.81
N VAL A 42 -8.66 -7.24 3.90
CA VAL A 42 -9.48 -8.07 4.79
C VAL A 42 -10.08 -7.22 5.89
N GLN A 43 -11.39 -7.34 6.07
CA GLN A 43 -12.11 -6.65 7.14
C GLN A 43 -12.49 -7.62 8.26
N ILE A 44 -12.04 -7.34 9.49
CA ILE A 44 -12.35 -8.12 10.68
C ILE A 44 -12.91 -7.18 11.74
N ARG A 45 -14.18 -7.38 12.13
CA ARG A 45 -14.90 -6.55 13.13
C ARG A 45 -14.83 -5.04 12.82
N GLY A 46 -14.96 -4.67 11.54
CA GLY A 46 -14.91 -3.28 11.08
C GLY A 46 -13.51 -2.69 10.93
N ASN A 47 -12.45 -3.41 11.33
CA ASN A 47 -11.07 -2.99 11.13
C ASN A 47 -10.51 -3.58 9.84
N TYR A 48 -9.70 -2.80 9.13
CA TYR A 48 -9.07 -3.22 7.89
C TYR A 48 -7.64 -3.70 8.12
N TYR A 49 -7.27 -4.76 7.42
CA TYR A 49 -5.94 -5.38 7.45
C TYR A 49 -5.44 -5.50 6.01
N CYS A 50 -4.20 -5.10 5.76
CA CYS A 50 -3.55 -5.43 4.48
C CYS A 50 -3.21 -6.93 4.45
N ASP A 51 -3.14 -7.48 3.25
CA ASP A 51 -2.93 -8.92 3.05
C ASP A 51 -1.61 -9.38 3.67
N ARG A 52 -0.56 -8.55 3.58
CA ARG A 52 0.75 -8.83 4.18
C ARG A 52 0.68 -8.98 5.71
N CYS A 53 0.11 -7.99 6.41
CA CYS A 53 0.04 -8.06 7.87
C CYS A 53 -0.85 -9.21 8.34
N LEU A 54 -1.91 -9.52 7.60
CA LEU A 54 -2.77 -10.64 7.95
C LEU A 54 -2.07 -11.99 7.74
N ASP A 55 -1.30 -12.13 6.66
CA ASP A 55 -0.53 -13.35 6.39
C ASP A 55 0.55 -13.58 7.46
N ASP A 56 1.23 -12.51 7.89
CA ASP A 56 2.20 -12.55 9.01
C ASP A 56 1.55 -13.01 10.34
N MET A 57 0.23 -12.86 10.49
CA MET A 57 -0.53 -13.30 11.67
C MET A 57 -1.08 -14.74 11.54
N ARG A 58 -0.85 -15.42 10.41
CA ARG A 58 -1.38 -16.75 10.15
C ARG A 58 -0.63 -17.80 11.00
N VAL A 59 -1.39 -18.57 11.77
CA VAL A 59 -0.88 -19.72 12.55
C VAL A 59 -1.54 -21.01 12.07
N TYR A 60 -0.75 -22.07 11.95
CA TYR A 60 -1.23 -23.41 11.60
C TYR A 60 -1.39 -24.22 12.88
N ILE A 61 -2.55 -24.84 13.06
CA ILE A 61 -2.83 -25.72 14.20
C ILE A 61 -2.53 -27.14 13.72
N GLU A 62 -1.60 -27.82 14.37
CA GLU A 62 -1.35 -29.26 14.19
C GLU A 62 -2.40 -30.06 15.00
N ASP A 63 -2.86 -31.18 14.44
CA ASP A 63 -3.82 -32.11 15.09
C ASP A 63 -3.26 -32.76 16.37
#